data_AF-A0A1C3NTJ9-F1
#
_entry.id   AF-A0A1C3NTJ9-F1
#
_cell.length_a   1.000
_cell.length_b   1.000
_cell.length_c   1.000
_cell.angle_alpha   90.00
_cell.angle_beta   90.00
_cell.angle_gamma   90.00
#
_symmetry.space_group_name_H-M   'P 1'
#
loop_
_entity.id
_entity.type
_entity.pdbx_description
1 polymer ?
#
loop_
_entity_poly.entity_id
_entity_poly.type
_entity_poly.pdbx_seq_one_letter_code
_entity_poly.pdbx_strand_id
1 'polypeptide(L)' 'MQDGPLPAYAGDSGLMTPAETRKALRVGATTLARWARRGDIPSVELPGGHRRYRRTDIAVILAGSTSTTTGAA' A
#
# COMPACT_ATOMS: atom_id res chain seq x y z
N MET A 1 -18.48 9.94 -3.38
CA MET A 1 -18.84 8.94 -4.41
C MET A 1 -17.60 8.42 -5.13
N GLN A 2 -16.65 7.77 -4.43
CA GLN A 2 -15.66 6.85 -5.05
C GLN A 2 -15.00 5.98 -3.97
N ASP A 3 -15.73 5.01 -3.41
CA ASP A 3 -15.15 3.87 -2.68
C ASP A 3 -15.99 2.61 -2.97
N GLY A 4 -16.38 2.46 -4.24
CA GLY A 4 -16.86 1.19 -4.79
C GLY A 4 -15.68 0.48 -5.44
N PRO A 5 -15.55 -0.86 -5.32
CA PRO A 5 -14.45 -1.58 -5.92
C PRO A 5 -14.51 -1.40 -7.43
N LEU A 6 -13.54 -0.64 -7.97
CA LEU A 6 -13.43 -0.48 -9.41
C LEU A 6 -13.15 -1.87 -10.01
N PRO A 7 -13.84 -2.26 -11.09
CA PRO A 7 -13.50 -3.48 -11.79
C PRO A 7 -12.04 -3.41 -12.20
N ALA A 8 -11.29 -4.47 -11.92
CA ALA A 8 -9.91 -4.63 -12.32
C ALA A 8 -9.84 -4.46 -13.84
N TYR A 9 -9.45 -3.27 -14.31
CA TYR A 9 -9.28 -2.99 -15.73
C TYR A 9 -8.06 -3.77 -16.22
N ALA A 10 -8.30 -5.03 -16.59
CA ALA A 10 -7.71 -5.88 -17.64
C ALA A 10 -6.22 -5.78 -18.07
N GLY A 11 -5.34 -5.08 -17.34
CA GLY A 11 -3.90 -5.01 -17.61
C GLY A 11 -3.03 -4.76 -16.37
N ASP A 12 -3.64 -4.62 -15.20
CA ASP A 12 -3.01 -4.17 -13.95
C ASP A 12 -3.27 -5.15 -12.80
N SER A 13 -3.20 -6.46 -13.07
CA SER A 13 -3.53 -7.58 -12.18
C SER A 13 -2.73 -7.64 -10.87
N GLY A 14 -1.92 -6.62 -10.58
CA GLY A 14 -1.03 -6.54 -9.45
C GLY A 14 -1.11 -5.27 -8.63
N LEU A 15 -1.93 -4.26 -8.93
CA LEU A 15 -2.03 -3.08 -8.06
C LEU A 15 -3.20 -3.17 -7.06
N MET A 16 -2.90 -2.79 -5.83
CA MET A 16 -3.81 -2.69 -4.70
C MET A 16 -4.09 -1.22 -4.41
N THR A 17 -5.33 -0.95 -4.00
CA THR A 17 -5.73 0.35 -3.47
C THR A 17 -5.12 0.59 -2.08
N PRO A 18 -5.01 1.85 -1.63
CA PRO A 18 -4.59 2.15 -0.25
C PRO A 18 -5.47 1.47 0.80
N ALA A 19 -6.76 1.25 0.51
CA ALA A 19 -7.67 0.56 1.41
C ALA A 19 -7.34 -0.93 1.54
N GLU A 20 -7.08 -1.61 0.42
CA GLU A 20 -6.71 -3.02 0.41
C GLU A 20 -5.33 -3.23 1.03
N THR A 21 -4.35 -2.37 0.75
CA THR A 21 -3.01 -2.45 1.33
C THR A 21 -3.05 -2.33 2.85
N ARG A 22 -3.88 -1.42 3.39
CA ARG A 22 -4.10 -1.32 4.85
C ARG A 22 -4.63 -2.62 5.44
N LYS A 23 -5.61 -3.23 4.79
CA LYS A 23 -6.20 -4.51 5.24
C LYS A 23 -5.17 -5.65 5.19
N ALA A 24 -4.38 -5.73 4.12
CA ALA A 24 -3.36 -6.76 3.94
C ALA A 24 -2.24 -6.66 4.97
N LEU A 25 -1.74 -5.44 5.21
CA LEU A 25 -0.68 -5.15 6.19
C LEU A 25 -1.18 -5.05 7.63
N ARG A 26 -2.51 -5.00 7.83
CA ARG A 26 -3.16 -4.75 9.14
C ARG A 26 -2.69 -3.45 9.80
N VAL A 27 -2.47 -2.39 9.02
CA VAL A 27 -2.00 -1.08 9.50
C VAL A 27 -3.03 0.03 9.28
N GLY A 28 -2.90 1.10 10.07
CA GLY A 28 -3.68 2.32 9.92
C GLY A 28 -3.31 3.14 8.67
N ALA A 29 -4.20 4.07 8.28
CA ALA A 29 -3.98 4.94 7.12
C ALA A 29 -2.80 5.90 7.29
N THR A 30 -2.61 6.43 8.50
CA THR A 30 -1.47 7.28 8.86
C THR A 30 -0.15 6.52 8.78
N THR A 31 -0.11 5.27 9.25
CA THR A 31 1.07 4.40 9.12
C THR A 31 1.41 4.13 7.67
N LEU A 32 0.42 3.75 6.85
CA LEU A 32 0.65 3.51 5.43
C LEU A 32 1.14 4.78 4.71
N ALA A 33 0.55 5.94 5.00
CA ALA A 33 0.98 7.21 4.43
C ALA A 33 2.41 7.57 4.86
N ARG A 34 2.79 7.31 6.11
CA ARG A 34 4.14 7.53 6.63
C ARG A 34 5.15 6.63 5.91
N TRP A 35 4.85 5.34 5.76
CA TRP A 35 5.70 4.38 5.05
C TRP A 35 5.86 4.74 3.56
N ALA A 36 4.77 5.15 2.91
CA ALA A 36 4.82 5.60 1.52
C ALA A 36 5.64 6.89 1.35
N ARG A 37 5.58 7.83 2.29
CA ARG A 37 6.40 9.07 2.27
C ARG A 37 7.87 8.80 2.56
N ARG A 38 8.16 7.87 3.46
CA ARG A 38 9.53 7.45 3.80
C ARG A 38 10.17 6.56 2.73
N GLY A 39 9.37 5.96 1.85
CA GLY A 39 9.84 5.01 0.85
C GLY A 39 10.04 3.59 1.38
N ASP A 40 9.51 3.26 2.58
CA ASP A 40 9.58 1.90 3.14
C ASP A 40 8.73 0.90 2.34
N ILE A 41 7.70 1.41 1.64
CA ILE A 41 6.83 0.61 0.79
C ILE A 41 6.85 1.18 -0.63
N PRO A 42 7.08 0.33 -1.65
CA PRO A 42 7.01 0.77 -3.03
C PRO A 42 5.57 1.17 -3.37
N SER A 43 5.42 2.45 -3.72
CA SER A 43 4.15 3.05 -4.11
C SER A 43 4.27 3.65 -5.50
N VAL A 44 3.26 3.43 -6.32
CA VAL A 44 3.11 4.02 -7.64
C VAL A 44 2.19 5.23 -7.51
N GLU A 45 2.71 6.42 -7.77
CA GLU A 45 1.91 7.64 -7.83
C GLU A 45 1.26 7.76 -9.20
N LEU A 46 -0.07 7.80 -9.22
CA LEU A 46 -0.81 8.09 -10.44
C LEU A 46 -0.78 9.61 -10.70
N PRO A 47 -0.97 10.05 -11.96
CA PRO A 47 -1.00 11.48 -12.32
C PRO A 47 -2.03 12.33 -11.53
N GLY A 48 -3.01 11.69 -10.87
CA GLY A 48 -3.99 12.33 -10.00
C GLY A 48 -3.63 12.38 -8.50
N GLY A 49 -2.39 12.06 -8.11
CA GLY A 49 -1.92 12.14 -6.71
C GLY A 49 -2.35 10.97 -5.81
N HIS A 50 -3.12 10.02 -6.34
CA HIS A 50 -3.48 8.80 -5.63
C HIS A 50 -2.35 7.77 -5.76
N ARG A 51 -2.09 7.04 -4.66
CA ARG A 51 -1.08 5.98 -4.63
C ARG A 51 -1.69 4.62 -4.83
N ARG A 52 -0.98 3.78 -5.58
CA ARG A 52 -1.25 2.34 -5.69
C ARG A 52 -0.05 1.53 -5.27
N TYR A 53 -0.29 0.32 -4.80
CA TYR A 53 0.73 -0.55 -4.23
C TYR A 53 0.73 -1.88 -4.95
N ARG A 54 1.89 -2.39 -5.33
CA ARG A 54 1.97 -3.69 -5.99
C ARG A 54 1.73 -4.81 -4.98
N ARG A 55 0.76 -5.68 -5.25
CA ARG A 55 0.44 -6.85 -4.43
C ARG A 55 1.66 -7.74 -4.21
N THR A 56 2.50 -7.93 -5.23
CA THR A 56 3.73 -8.72 -5.12
C THR A 56 4.70 -8.09 -4.12
N ASP A 57 4.92 -6.78 -4.20
CA ASP A 57 5.80 -6.08 -3.26
C ASP A 57 5.23 -6.11 -1.83
N ILE A 58 3.92 -5.91 -1.67
CA ILE A 58 3.24 -6.05 -0.37
C ILE A 58 3.37 -7.48 0.16
N ALA A 59 3.25 -8.50 -0.69
CA ALA A 59 3.43 -9.89 -0.30
C ALA A 59 4.88 -10.19 0.11
N VAL A 60 5.87 -9.61 -0.58
CA VAL A 60 7.29 -9.71 -0.21
C VAL A 60 7.56 -9.02 1.13
N ILE A 61 6.95 -7.85 1.38
CA ILE A 61 7.02 -7.16 2.67
C ILE A 61 6.41 -7.99 3.81
N LEU A 62 5.26 -8.62 3.56
CA LEU A 62 4.60 -9.52 4.50
C LEU A 62 5.41 -10.78 4.76
N ALA A 63 6.03 -11.36 3.71
CA ALA A 63 6.85 -12.56 3.81
C ALA A 63 8.23 -12.28 4.44
N GLY A 64 8.79 -11.11 4.17
CA GLY A 64 10.11 -10.67 4.64
C GLY A 64 10.09 -10.03 6.03
N SER A 65 8.92 -9.86 6.64
CA SER A 65 8.71 -9.17 7.92
C SER A 65 9.35 -7.78 7.91
N THR A 66 8.57 -6.74 7.56
CA THR A 66 8.95 -5.34 7.78
C THR A 66 9.35 -5.08 9.23
N SER A 67 10.62 -5.32 9.50
CA SER A 67 11.39 -4.82 10.61
C SER A 67 11.90 -3.46 10.18
N THR A 68 11.28 -2.39 10.67
CA THR A 68 11.99 -1.10 10.83
C THR A 68 11.36 -0.34 12.00
N THR A 69 12.05 -0.44 13.14
CA THR A 69 12.27 0.63 14.12
C THR A 69 11.13 0.98 15.10
N THR A 70 11.24 0.39 16.30
CA THR A 70 11.35 1.07 17.61
C THR A 70 11.11 2.59 17.64
N GLY A 71 10.14 2.99 18.46
CA GLY A 71 9.97 4.34 19.02
C GLY A 71 8.73 4.30 19.92
N ALA A 72 8.82 3.87 21.18
CA ALA A 72 9.32 4.63 22.32
C ALA A 72 8.47 5.90 22.59
N ALA A 73 7.45 5.74 23.44
CA ALA A 73 7.10 6.59 24.59
C ALA A 73 5.82 6.05 25.24
#